data_AF-A0A945KAE6-F1
#
_entry.id   AF-A0A945KAE6-F1
#
_cell.length_a   1.000
_cell.length_b   1.000
_cell.length_c   1.000
_cell.angle_alpha   90.00
_cell.angle_beta   90.00
_cell.angle_gamma   90.00
#
_symmetry.space_group_name_H-M   'P 1'
#
loop_
_entity.id
_entity.type
_entity.pdbx_description
1 polymer ?
#
loop_
_entity_poly.entity_id
_entity_poly.type
_entity_poly.pdbx_seq_one_letter_code
_entity_poly.pdbx_strand_id
1 'polypeptide(L)' 'YDEIGTSTVQSRCLAGLSNNTAIFCVPGSTGACKTGWNGIIKQQLDSTFQPCNFVQHVRKKSL' A
#
# COMPACT_ATOMS: atom_id res chain seq x y z
N TYR A 1 -15.03 -4.19 -0.60
CA TYR A 1 -16.33 -4.88 -0.69
C TYR A 1 -16.22 -6.08 -1.63
N ASP A 2 -15.65 -5.91 -2.81
CA ASP A 2 -15.63 -6.92 -3.89
C ASP A 2 -15.09 -8.32 -3.52
N GLU A 3 -14.09 -8.41 -2.64
CA GLU A 3 -13.49 -9.70 -2.26
C GLU A 3 -14.16 -10.36 -1.04
N ILE A 4 -14.43 -9.60 0.03
CA ILE A 4 -14.87 -10.14 1.34
C ILE A 4 -16.19 -9.54 1.84
N GLY A 5 -16.88 -8.77 1.01
CA GLY A 5 -18.18 -8.16 1.31
C GLY A 5 -18.16 -7.25 2.53
N THR A 6 -19.17 -7.40 3.38
CA THR A 6 -19.35 -6.65 4.63
C THR A 6 -18.24 -6.91 5.65
N SER A 7 -17.55 -8.06 5.56
CA SER A 7 -16.39 -8.38 6.42
C SER A 7 -15.27 -7.34 6.31
N THR A 8 -15.26 -6.53 5.24
CA THR A 8 -14.33 -5.40 5.09
C THR A 8 -14.38 -4.42 6.26
N VAL A 9 -15.51 -4.32 6.99
CA VAL A 9 -15.63 -3.44 8.17
C VAL A 9 -14.72 -3.87 9.32
N GLN A 10 -14.35 -5.16 9.37
CA GLN A 10 -13.44 -5.70 10.39
C GLN A 10 -11.97 -5.40 10.08
N SER A 11 -11.67 -5.01 8.84
CA SER A 11 -10.32 -4.66 8.39
C SER A 11 -10.03 -3.20 8.70
N ARG A 12 -9.02 -2.93 9.53
CA ARG A 12 -8.57 -1.56 9.87
C ARG A 12 -7.22 -1.26 9.21
N CYS A 13 -7.22 -1.21 7.88
CA CYS A 13 -6.04 -0.82 7.12
C CYS A 13 -5.70 0.65 7.36
N LEU A 14 -4.42 0.99 7.43
CA LEU A 14 -3.94 2.36 7.51
C LEU A 14 -2.66 2.49 6.69
N ALA A 15 -2.40 3.65 6.13
CA ALA A 15 -1.13 3.97 5.50
C ALA A 15 -0.69 5.39 5.85
N GLY A 16 0.61 5.65 5.80
CA GLY A 16 1.16 6.98 6.04
C GLY A 16 2.60 7.09 5.58
N LEU A 17 3.10 8.33 5.57
CA LEU A 17 4.50 8.66 5.34
C LEU A 17 5.08 9.26 6.62
N SER A 18 6.23 8.75 7.07
CA SER A 18 6.98 9.31 8.18
C SER A 18 8.46 9.27 7.87
N ASN A 19 9.16 10.40 7.99
CA ASN A 19 10.60 10.51 7.67
C ASN A 19 10.96 9.90 6.30
N ASN A 20 10.23 10.29 5.25
CA ASN A 20 10.36 9.73 3.90
C ASN A 20 10.26 8.19 3.84
N THR A 21 9.58 7.57 4.79
CA THR A 21 9.34 6.12 4.81
C THR A 21 7.84 5.88 4.67
N ALA A 22 7.47 5.14 3.62
CA ALA A 22 6.09 4.72 3.43
C ALA A 22 5.78 3.55 4.37
N ILE A 23 4.68 3.65 5.11
CA ILE A 23 4.22 2.65 6.06
C ILE A 23 2.82 2.21 5.62
N PHE A 24 2.64 0.91 5.44
CA PHE A 24 1.37 0.29 5.08
C PHE A 24 1.02 -0.77 6.11
N CYS A 25 -0.05 -0.52 6.88
CA CYS A 25 -0.61 -1.45 7.85
C CYS A 25 -1.77 -2.19 7.19
N VAL A 26 -1.57 -3.47 6.89
CA VAL A 26 -2.58 -4.35 6.27
C VAL A 26 -3.04 -5.44 7.25
N PRO A 27 -4.25 -6.01 7.08
CA PRO A 27 -4.74 -7.11 7.91
C PRO A 27 -3.85 -8.35 7.76
N GLY A 28 -3.82 -9.20 8.78
CA GLY A 28 -2.92 -10.36 8.82
C GLY A 28 -3.26 -11.50 7.85
N SER A 29 -4.41 -11.47 7.18
CA SER A 29 -4.77 -12.54 6.23
C SER A 29 -3.96 -12.42 4.94
N THR A 30 -3.50 -13.55 4.41
CA THR A 30 -2.71 -13.58 3.16
C THR A 30 -3.48 -13.00 1.97
N GLY A 31 -4.82 -13.19 1.95
CA GLY A 31 -5.70 -12.57 0.95
C GLY A 31 -5.62 -11.04 1.01
N ALA A 32 -5.77 -10.45 2.21
CA ALA A 32 -5.68 -9.00 2.37
C ALA A 32 -4.31 -8.44 1.98
N CYS A 33 -3.22 -9.14 2.31
CA CYS A 33 -1.87 -8.77 1.86
C CYS A 33 -1.75 -8.80 0.33
N LYS A 34 -2.26 -9.86 -0.31
CA LYS A 34 -2.24 -10.01 -1.77
C LYS A 34 -3.05 -8.91 -2.46
N THR A 35 -4.21 -8.59 -1.92
CA THR A 35 -5.10 -7.54 -2.44
C THR A 35 -4.51 -6.15 -2.24
N GLY A 36 -3.97 -5.84 -1.05
CA GLY A 36 -3.30 -4.59 -0.79
C GLY A 36 -2.07 -4.38 -1.68
N TRP A 37 -1.26 -5.44 -1.88
CA TRP A 37 -0.09 -5.38 -2.75
C TRP A 37 -0.46 -5.18 -4.21
N ASN A 38 -1.25 -6.09 -4.78
CA ASN A 38 -1.53 -6.11 -6.22
C ASN A 38 -2.47 -4.98 -6.65
N GLY A 39 -3.41 -4.59 -5.79
CA GLY A 39 -4.41 -3.58 -6.12
C GLY A 39 -3.97 -2.15 -5.85
N ILE A 40 -2.96 -1.93 -5.00
CA ILE A 40 -2.61 -0.57 -4.53
C ILE A 40 -1.09 -0.39 -4.45
N ILE A 41 -0.42 -1.09 -3.53
CA ILE A 41 0.94 -0.75 -3.09
C ILE A 41 1.94 -0.90 -4.25
N LYS A 42 1.84 -1.97 -5.05
CA LYS A 42 2.76 -2.25 -6.16
C LYS A 42 2.82 -1.09 -7.14
N GLN A 43 1.67 -0.57 -7.57
CA GLN A 43 1.59 0.53 -8.53
C GLN A 43 2.12 1.84 -7.93
N GLN A 44 1.83 2.10 -6.65
CA GLN A 44 2.30 3.31 -5.98
C GLN A 44 3.82 3.32 -5.70
N LEU A 45 4.48 2.17 -5.73
CA LEU A 45 5.94 2.04 -5.63
C LEU A 45 6.63 1.84 -7.00
N ASP A 46 5.87 1.92 -8.10
CA ASP A 46 6.40 1.87 -9.46
C ASP A 46 6.61 3.29 -9.98
N SER A 47 7.85 3.64 -10.34
CA SER A 47 8.19 4.98 -10.83
C SER A 47 7.55 5.34 -12.16
N THR A 48 7.12 4.34 -12.93
CA THR A 48 6.50 4.51 -14.24
C THR A 48 4.99 4.73 -14.15
N PHE A 49 4.38 4.44 -13.00
CA PHE A 49 2.95 4.61 -12.80
C PHE A 49 2.55 6.09 -12.85
N GLN A 50 1.52 6.39 -13.64
CA GLN A 50 1.02 7.73 -13.94
C GLN A 50 -0.43 7.89 -13.44
N PRO A 51 -0.88 9.11 -13.12
CA PRO A 51 -0.16 10.39 -13.24
C PRO A 51 0.79 10.68 -12.07
N CYS A 52 0.75 9.88 -11.00
CA CYS A 52 1.59 10.08 -9.82
C CYS A 52 1.83 8.76 -9.05
N ASN A 53 2.90 8.73 -8.25
CA ASN A 53 3.29 7.61 -7.39
C ASN A 53 4.16 8.09 -6.21
N PHE A 54 4.47 7.22 -5.25
CA PHE A 54 5.23 7.58 -4.05
C PHE A 54 6.76 7.56 -4.21
N VAL A 55 7.29 7.16 -5.37
CA VAL A 55 8.74 6.92 -5.53
C VAL A 55 9.59 8.17 -5.26
N GLN A 56 9.08 9.36 -5.60
CA GLN A 56 9.80 10.62 -5.32
C GLN A 56 9.74 11.05 -3.85
N HIS A 57 8.82 10.50 -3.06
CA HIS A 57 8.60 10.87 -1.67
C HIS A 57 9.31 9.95 -0.67
N VAL A 58 9.68 8.74 -1.10
CA VAL A 58 10.37 7.76 -0.27
C VAL A 58 11.89 7.95 -0.29
N ARG A 59 12.53 7.66 0.84
CA ARG A 59 13.96 7.85 1.07
C ARG A 59 14.76 6.98 0.09
N LYS A 60 15.63 7.60 -0.69
CA LYS A 60 16.65 6.89 -1.46
C LYS A 60 17.79 6.50 -0.53
N LYS A 61 18.23 5.25 -0.60
CA LYS A 61 19.43 4.81 0.10
C LYS A 61 20.63 5.46 -0.61
N SER A 62 21.38 6.32 0.07
CA SER A 62 22.70 6.70 -0.43
C SER A 62 23.57 5.46 -0.34
N LEU A 63 24.03 4.97 -1.49
CA LEU A 63 25.06 3.95 -1.57
C LEU A 63 26.42 4.56 -1.31
#